data_AF-A0A838DP73-F1
#
_entry.id   AF-A0A838DP73-F1
#
_cell.length_a   1.000
_cell.length_b   1.000
_cell.length_c   1.000
_cell.angle_alpha   90.00
_cell.angle_beta   90.00
_cell.angle_gamma   90.00
#
_symmetry.space_group_name_H-M   'P 1'
#
loop_
_entity.id
_entity.type
_entity.pdbx_description
1 polymer ?
#
loop_
_entity_poly.entity_id
_entity_poly.type
_entity_poly.pdbx_seq_one_letter_code
_entity_poly.pdbx_strand_id
1 'polypeptide(L)' 'STSLIPTIPAEHLASYMQYAQGRMRKKLLGAQEALQGGVPRVCIGSASLLEVLNGAGTTIEAVSSRSERIRA' A
#
# COMPACT_ATOMS: atom_id res chain seq x y z
N SER A 1 -4.70 -19.14 -8.99
CA SER A 1 -5.65 -18.08 -8.62
C SER A 1 -4.89 -16.99 -7.88
N THR A 2 -4.77 -15.79 -8.47
CA THR A 2 -4.00 -14.68 -7.88
C THR A 2 -4.97 -13.75 -7.17
N SER A 3 -5.06 -13.83 -5.83
CA SER A 3 -5.83 -12.87 -5.04
C SER A 3 -4.98 -11.63 -4.79
N LEU A 4 -5.00 -10.69 -5.74
CA LEU A 4 -4.37 -9.39 -5.59
C LEU A 4 -5.25 -8.49 -4.72
N ILE A 5 -4.62 -7.84 -3.74
CA ILE A 5 -5.23 -6.76 -2.96
C ILE A 5 -4.64 -5.45 -3.49
N PRO A 6 -5.37 -4.70 -4.33
CA PRO A 6 -4.82 -3.52 -5.00
C PRO A 6 -4.59 -2.35 -4.04
N THR A 7 -5.38 -2.26 -2.97
CA THR A 7 -5.31 -1.16 -2.00
C THR A 7 -5.53 -1.67 -0.59
N ILE A 8 -4.71 -1.20 0.34
CA ILE A 8 -4.85 -1.43 1.78
C ILE A 8 -4.86 -0.04 2.44
N PRO A 9 -5.96 0.36 3.11
CA PRO A 9 -5.93 1.56 3.95
C PRO A 9 -4.88 1.40 5.05
N ALA A 10 -4.04 2.40 5.28
CA ALA A 10 -2.92 2.32 6.22
C ALA A 10 -3.36 1.94 7.63
N GLU A 11 -4.53 2.42 8.08
CA GLU A 11 -5.14 2.11 9.37
C GLU A 11 -5.55 0.63 9.51
N HIS A 12 -5.75 -0.06 8.39
CA HIS A 12 -6.14 -1.46 8.36
C HIS A 12 -4.98 -2.41 8.08
N LEU A 13 -3.77 -1.91 7.79
CA LEU A 13 -2.61 -2.72 7.38
C LEU A 13 -2.34 -3.92 8.32
N ALA A 14 -2.45 -3.71 9.63
CA ALA A 14 -2.28 -4.78 10.63
C ALA A 14 -3.24 -5.95 10.42
N SER A 15 -4.50 -5.69 10.04
CA SER A 15 -5.51 -6.72 9.78
C SER A 15 -5.21 -7.53 8.52
N TYR A 16 -4.51 -6.94 7.54
CA TYR A 16 -4.13 -7.63 6.30
C TYR A 16 -2.91 -8.55 6.46
N MET A 17 -2.15 -8.43 7.55
CA MET A 17 -0.98 -9.28 7.82
C MET A 17 -1.31 -10.77 7.85
N GLN A 18 -2.53 -11.14 8.27
CA GLN A 18 -2.98 -12.53 8.32
C GLN A 18 -2.98 -13.22 6.94
N TYR A 19 -3.18 -12.44 5.87
CA TYR A 19 -3.17 -12.94 4.49
C TYR A 19 -1.77 -13.01 3.89
N ALA A 20 -0.78 -12.40 4.54
CA ALA A 20 0.57 -12.28 4.03
C ALA A 20 1.50 -13.33 4.64
N GLN A 21 2.25 -14.03 3.77
CA GLN A 21 3.23 -15.01 4.17
C GLN A 21 4.60 -14.74 3.52
N GLY A 22 5.65 -15.30 4.11
CA GLY A 22 7.01 -15.26 3.57
C GLY A 22 7.49 -13.86 3.18
N ARG A 23 7.92 -13.70 1.92
CA ARG A 23 8.44 -12.42 1.40
C ARG A 23 7.40 -11.31 1.44
N MET A 24 6.11 -11.61 1.27
CA MET A 24 5.07 -10.58 1.30
C MET A 24 4.88 -10.03 2.71
N ARG A 25 4.89 -10.89 3.73
CA ARG A 25 4.80 -10.44 5.14
C ARG A 25 5.92 -9.47 5.50
N LYS A 26 7.16 -9.76 5.05
CA LYS A 26 8.31 -8.86 5.25
C LYS A 26 8.11 -7.49 4.56
N LYS A 27 7.55 -7.48 3.34
CA LYS A 27 7.25 -6.24 2.63
C LYS A 27 6.20 -5.41 3.35
N LEU A 28 5.14 -6.05 3.86
CA LEU A 28 4.12 -5.33 4.64
C LEU A 28 4.68 -4.80 5.97
N LEU A 29 5.62 -5.51 6.61
CA LEU A 29 6.28 -5.01 7.83
C LEU A 29 7.10 -3.74 7.55
N GLY A 30 7.92 -3.75 6.50
CA GLY A 30 8.65 -2.54 6.10
C GLY A 30 7.73 -1.40 5.68
N ALA A 31 6.60 -1.71 5.04
CA ALA A 31 5.57 -0.71 4.73
C ALA A 31 4.98 -0.11 6.01
N GLN A 32 4.69 -0.94 7.02
CA GLN A 32 4.18 -0.50 8.31
C GLN A 32 5.16 0.45 9.01
N GLU A 33 6.45 0.12 9.02
CA GLU A 33 7.52 0.95 9.57
C GLU A 33 7.64 2.29 8.84
N ALA A 34 7.61 2.28 7.50
CA ALA A 34 7.66 3.49 6.69
C ALA A 34 6.47 4.42 6.98
N LEU A 35 5.25 3.87 7.03
CA LEU A 35 4.04 4.62 7.35
C LEU A 35 4.09 5.21 8.76
N GLN A 36 4.54 4.43 9.75
CA GLN A 36 4.74 4.91 11.13
C GLN A 36 5.82 6.00 11.22
N GLY A 37 6.82 5.94 10.35
CA GLY A 37 7.85 6.97 10.18
C GLY A 37 7.39 8.22 9.42
N GLY A 38 6.11 8.32 9.04
CA GLY A 38 5.54 9.49 8.39
C GLY A 38 5.52 9.46 6.86
N VAL A 39 5.90 8.35 6.22
CA VAL A 39 5.71 8.19 4.77
C VAL A 39 4.21 8.15 4.46
N PRO A 40 3.68 9.00 3.56
CA PRO A 40 2.23 9.11 3.34
C PRO A 40 1.64 7.95 2.52
N ARG A 41 2.48 7.28 1.72
CA ARG A 41 2.08 6.21 0.80
C ARG A 41 3.24 5.27 0.52
N VAL A 42 2.97 3.96 0.58
CA VAL A 42 3.90 2.90 0.19
C VAL A 42 3.28 2.09 -0.96
N CYS A 43 4.06 1.81 -2.00
CA CYS A 43 3.63 0.96 -3.10
C CYS A 43 4.51 -0.29 -3.16
N ILE A 44 3.88 -1.47 -3.19
CA ILE A 44 4.54 -2.75 -3.39
C ILE A 44 4.10 -3.29 -4.74
N GLY A 45 4.98 -3.25 -5.75
CA GLY A 45 4.58 -3.65 -7.09
C GLY A 45 5.73 -4.11 -7.98
N SER A 46 5.58 -3.84 -9.27
CA SER A 46 6.44 -4.27 -10.37
C SER A 46 7.86 -3.69 -10.29
N ALA A 47 8.77 -4.26 -11.08
CA ALA A 47 10.10 -3.68 -11.31
C ALA A 47 10.03 -2.34 -12.07
N SER A 48 8.91 -2.06 -12.75
CA SER A 48 8.66 -0.80 -13.45
C SER A 48 7.97 0.22 -12.54
N LEU A 49 8.61 1.37 -12.35
CA LEU A 49 8.02 2.50 -11.61
C LEU A 49 6.72 2.98 -12.28
N LEU A 50 6.69 3.07 -13.61
CA LEU A 50 5.51 3.54 -14.34
C LEU A 50 4.30 2.63 -14.10
N GLU A 51 4.52 1.31 -14.10
CA GLU A 51 3.45 0.35 -13.82
C GLU A 51 2.93 0.50 -12.37
N VAL A 52 3.83 0.68 -11.40
CA VAL A 52 3.45 0.92 -10.00
C VAL A 52 2.61 2.19 -9.86
N LEU A 53 2.99 3.27 -10.54
CA LEU A 53 2.24 4.53 -10.55
C LEU A 53 0.86 4.36 -11.21
N ASN A 54 0.75 3.46 -12.20
CA ASN A 54 -0.52 3.07 -12.83
C ASN A 54 -1.34 2.04 -12.03
N GLY A 55 -0.91 1.69 -10.82
CA GLY A 55 -1.66 0.81 -9.91
C GLY A 55 -1.29 -0.66 -9.98
N ALA A 56 -0.21 -1.05 -10.66
CA ALA A 56 0.26 -2.42 -10.65
C ALA A 56 0.86 -2.80 -9.28
N GLY A 57 0.15 -3.67 -8.55
CA GLY A 57 0.56 -4.18 -7.24
C GLY A 57 -0.39 -3.76 -6.12
N THR A 58 0.16 -3.48 -4.95
CA THR A 58 -0.58 -3.07 -3.75
C THR A 58 -0.14 -1.68 -3.33
N THR A 59 -1.09 -0.75 -3.26
CA THR A 59 -0.88 0.57 -2.65
C THR A 59 -1.35 0.54 -1.20
N ILE A 60 -0.54 1.10 -0.30
CA ILE A 60 -0.85 1.29 1.11
C ILE A 60 -0.75 2.78 1.41
N GLU A 61 -1.87 3.43 1.71
CA GLU A 61 -1.90 4.86 2.00
C GLU A 61 -2.98 5.16 3.03
N ALA A 62 -2.81 6.24 3.78
CA ALA A 62 -3.91 6.78 4.57
C ALA A 62 -5.06 7.13 3.63
N VAL A 63 -6.31 6.95 4.07
CA VAL A 63 -7.49 7.39 3.31
C VAL A 63 -7.42 8.91 3.19
N SER A 64 -6.77 9.39 2.14
CA SER A 64 -6.79 10.79 1.79
C SER A 64 -8.14 11.03 1.13
N SER A 65 -8.91 11.98 1.66
CA SER A 65 -10.03 12.61 0.97
C SER A 65 -9.53 13.25 -0.33
N ARG A 66 -9.31 12.43 -1.36
CA ARG A 66 -8.80 12.88 -2.67
C ARG A 66 -9.79 13.84 -3.35
N SER A 67 -11.02 13.91 -2.85
CA SER A 67 -12.08 14.82 -3.28
C SER A 67 -11.94 16.28 -2.84
N GLU A 68 -11.04 16.65 -1.92
CA GLU A 68 -10.94 18.05 -1.44
C GLU A 68 -9.82 18.87 -2.08
N ARG A 69 -8.77 18.23 -2.63
CA ARG A 69 -7.61 18.95 -3.17
C ARG A 69 -7.76 19.53 -4.59
N ILE A 70 -8.88 19.29 -5.26
CA ILE A 70 -9.18 19.84 -6.61
C ILE A 70 -10.30 20.91 -6.54
N ARG A 71 -10.70 21.35 -5.34
CA ARG A 71 -11.75 22.36 -5.15
C ARG A 71 -11.25 23.69 -4.54
N ALA A 72 -9.95 23.96 -4.62
CA ALA A 72 -9.36 25.24 -4.20
C ALA A 72 -8.83 26.00 -5.41
#